data_AF-A0A9D7UPF2-F1
#
_entry.id   AF-A0A9D7UPF2-F1
#
_cell.length_a   1.000
_cell.length_b   1.000
_cell.length_c   1.000
_cell.angle_alpha   90.00
_cell.angle_beta   90.00
_cell.angle_gamma   90.00
#
_symmetry.space_group_name_H-M   'P 1'
#
loop_
_entity.id
_entity.type
_entity.pdbx_description
1 polymer ?
#
loop_
_entity_poly.entity_id
_entity_poly.type
_entity_poly.pdbx_seq_one_letter_code
_entity_poly.pdbx_strand_id
1 'polypeptide(L)'
;MSKTDEKGIRQFTVAPDDDGIRLDRWFKRHLPDASFNIVSRWARTGQLRVDGRRATPGDRLEAGQAIRVPPADPVAASARPVRRRRELSDDEAEFALGMVIHKDDAALVINKPAGLATQGGTKTENHVDGLLDALSFELDSRPKLVHRLDKDTSGALLLARTSRAAGHFSKAFSSRTARKVYWALVVGVPDIADGFIDLPIGKQPGSGGEKMHVDEKEGQTARTRYRIVERAGNTCAWVELQPYTGRTHQLRVHMAAIGHPIVGDGKYGGKDAFLTGTISRKMHLHARRLRIDHPGGHQIDVRADLPPHMQDSFADLGFEIELGDALVLDAPKFSETAEGKKRVAANIAKSARKERKGERRSRGAVTDKPKDKKKGQMATGKKIAGKKPVIKKSALRKKP
;
A
#
# COMPACT_ATOMS: atom_id res chain seq x y z
N MET A 1 -18.18 19.59 18.45
CA MET A 1 -18.75 20.32 19.59
C MET A 1 -19.73 19.39 20.30
N SER A 2 -19.56 19.15 21.60
CA SER A 2 -20.49 18.32 22.38
C SER A 2 -21.67 19.17 22.87
N LYS A 3 -22.91 18.69 22.67
CA LYS A 3 -24.08 19.21 23.36
C LYS A 3 -24.49 18.21 24.43
N THR A 4 -24.70 18.69 25.65
CA THR A 4 -25.19 17.89 26.78
C THR A 4 -26.61 18.36 27.09
N ASP A 5 -27.56 17.43 27.11
CA ASP A 5 -28.97 17.69 27.47
C ASP A 5 -29.19 17.54 28.99
N GLU A 6 -30.32 18.02 29.53
CA GLU A 6 -30.72 18.00 30.95
C GLU A 6 -30.69 16.59 31.57
N LYS A 7 -30.77 15.53 30.76
CA LYS A 7 -30.64 14.12 31.17
C LYS A 7 -29.20 13.58 31.16
N GLY A 8 -28.19 14.43 30.97
CA GLY A 8 -26.77 14.05 30.88
C GLY A 8 -26.40 13.30 29.60
N ILE A 9 -27.30 13.25 28.61
CA ILE A 9 -27.06 12.62 27.32
C ILE A 9 -26.10 13.50 26.53
N ARG A 10 -25.04 12.88 25.99
CA ARG A 10 -24.01 13.57 25.23
C ARG A 10 -24.20 13.30 23.75
N GLN A 11 -24.16 14.35 22.95
CA GLN A 11 -24.22 14.25 21.49
C GLN A 11 -22.93 14.76 20.87
N PHE A 12 -22.38 13.97 19.95
CA PHE A 12 -21.17 14.28 19.21
C PHE A 12 -21.45 14.24 17.71
N THR A 13 -20.78 15.10 16.96
CA THR A 13 -20.78 15.06 15.50
C THR A 13 -19.48 14.45 15.02
N VAL A 14 -19.56 13.48 14.11
CA VAL A 14 -18.38 12.84 13.50
C VAL A 14 -17.64 13.88 12.67
N ALA A 15 -16.39 14.15 13.03
CA ALA A 15 -15.55 15.10 12.30
C ALA A 15 -15.11 14.51 10.94
N PRO A 16 -14.74 15.34 9.95
CA PRO A 16 -14.19 14.87 8.67
C PRO A 16 -12.97 13.92 8.80
N ASP A 17 -12.20 14.06 9.88
CA ASP A 17 -11.03 13.23 10.20
C ASP A 17 -11.36 11.86 10.79
N ASP A 18 -12.62 11.66 11.16
CA ASP A 18 -13.16 10.40 11.66
C ASP A 18 -13.97 9.66 10.59
N ASP A 19 -14.01 10.17 9.36
CA ASP A 19 -14.72 9.49 8.28
C ASP A 19 -14.20 8.06 8.05
N GLY A 20 -15.12 7.11 7.99
CA GLY A 20 -14.85 5.68 7.83
C GLY A 20 -14.24 5.00 9.07
N ILE A 21 -14.06 5.71 10.20
CA ILE A 21 -13.58 5.09 11.44
C ILE A 21 -14.62 4.12 11.99
N ARG A 22 -14.17 3.04 12.64
CA ARG A 22 -15.06 2.20 13.43
C ARG A 22 -15.50 2.93 14.70
N LEU A 23 -16.76 2.73 15.11
CA LEU A 23 -17.35 3.36 16.27
C LEU A 23 -16.56 3.10 17.56
N ASP A 24 -16.11 1.86 17.80
CA ASP A 24 -15.25 1.54 18.95
C ASP A 24 -13.94 2.34 18.98
N ARG A 25 -13.30 2.55 17.83
CA ARG A 25 -12.08 3.35 17.68
C ARG A 25 -12.35 4.84 17.81
N TRP A 26 -13.54 5.30 17.41
CA TRP A 26 -14.00 6.67 17.65
C TRP A 26 -14.08 6.96 19.15
N PHE A 27 -14.72 6.08 19.92
CA PHE A 27 -14.77 6.21 21.39
C PHE A 27 -13.38 6.20 22.00
N LYS A 28 -12.50 5.28 21.60
CA LYS A 28 -11.12 5.26 22.10
C LYS A 28 -10.35 6.57 21.84
N ARG A 29 -10.69 7.28 20.76
CA ARG A 29 -10.04 8.55 20.37
C ARG A 29 -10.61 9.75 21.13
N HIS A 30 -11.93 9.85 21.24
CA HIS A 30 -12.62 11.05 21.72
C HIS A 30 -13.14 10.94 23.16
N LEU A 31 -13.29 9.72 23.67
CA LEU A 31 -13.73 9.41 25.02
C LEU A 31 -12.86 8.26 25.59
N PRO A 32 -11.60 8.53 25.96
CA PRO A 32 -10.67 7.51 26.43
C PRO A 32 -11.19 6.68 27.62
N ASP A 33 -12.05 7.29 28.45
CA ASP A 33 -12.68 6.64 29.60
C ASP A 33 -13.77 5.64 29.20
N ALA A 34 -14.29 5.73 27.98
CA ALA A 34 -15.26 4.79 27.43
C ALA A 34 -14.54 3.53 26.90
N SER A 35 -14.25 2.60 27.80
CA SER A 35 -13.66 1.30 27.44
C SER A 35 -14.52 0.54 26.42
N PHE A 36 -13.91 -0.39 25.67
CA PHE A 36 -14.63 -1.23 24.71
C PHE A 36 -15.81 -1.98 25.34
N ASN A 37 -15.68 -2.40 26.60
CA ASN A 37 -16.75 -3.08 27.33
C ASN A 37 -17.93 -2.14 27.63
N ILE A 38 -17.65 -0.88 27.97
CA ILE A 38 -18.67 0.15 28.19
C ILE A 38 -19.41 0.43 26.87
N VAL A 39 -18.67 0.68 25.78
CA VAL A 39 -19.24 0.92 24.44
C VAL A 39 -20.11 -0.26 23.99
N SER A 40 -19.61 -1.49 24.18
CA SER A 40 -20.36 -2.71 23.85
C SER A 40 -21.63 -2.86 24.69
N ARG A 41 -21.60 -2.46 25.96
CA ARG A 41 -22.78 -2.47 26.84
C ARG A 41 -23.83 -1.46 26.37
N TRP A 42 -23.43 -0.23 26.04
CA TRP A 42 -24.34 0.80 25.52
C TRP A 42 -24.96 0.40 24.17
N ALA A 43 -24.18 -0.25 23.30
CA ALA A 43 -24.69 -0.83 22.06
C ALA A 43 -25.73 -1.92 22.33
N ARG A 44 -25.41 -2.90 23.18
CA ARG A 44 -26.31 -4.02 23.52
C ARG A 44 -27.61 -3.56 24.19
N THR A 45 -27.55 -2.54 25.03
CA THR A 45 -28.73 -1.97 25.72
C THR A 45 -29.50 -0.96 24.87
N GLY A 46 -29.06 -0.66 23.64
CA GLY A 46 -29.72 0.27 22.73
C GLY A 46 -29.61 1.75 23.12
N GLN A 47 -28.72 2.06 24.07
CA GLN A 47 -28.45 3.41 24.55
C GLN A 47 -27.53 4.20 23.60
N LEU A 48 -26.66 3.49 22.87
CA LEU A 48 -25.79 4.05 21.84
C LEU A 48 -26.52 4.14 20.50
N ARG A 49 -26.55 5.33 19.90
CA ARG A 49 -27.17 5.55 18.59
C ARG A 49 -26.32 6.40 17.66
N VAL A 50 -26.42 6.13 16.36
CA VAL A 50 -25.86 6.94 15.28
C VAL A 50 -27.01 7.34 14.37
N ASP A 51 -27.21 8.65 14.17
CA ASP A 51 -28.36 9.24 13.43
C ASP A 51 -29.72 8.65 13.87
N GLY A 52 -29.87 8.45 15.17
CA GLY A 52 -31.09 7.90 15.77
C GLY A 52 -31.29 6.39 15.59
N ARG A 53 -30.40 5.67 14.89
CA ARG A 53 -30.44 4.20 14.75
C ARG A 53 -29.56 3.51 15.78
N ARG A 54 -29.89 2.27 16.16
CA ARG A 54 -29.01 1.44 17.01
C ARG A 54 -27.69 1.21 16.28
N ALA A 55 -26.59 1.33 17.01
CA ALA A 55 -25.25 1.13 16.46
C ALA A 55 -24.49 0.05 17.23
N THR A 56 -23.62 -0.66 16.52
CA THR A 56 -22.71 -1.65 17.09
C THR A 56 -21.28 -1.11 17.12
N PRO A 57 -20.41 -1.60 18.02
CA PRO A 57 -19.03 -1.11 18.11
C PRO A 57 -18.22 -1.28 16.81
N GLY A 58 -18.62 -2.22 15.94
CA GLY A 58 -17.98 -2.50 14.67
C GLY A 58 -18.42 -1.60 13.50
N ASP A 59 -19.50 -0.83 13.68
CA ASP A 59 -20.06 0.02 12.63
C ASP A 59 -19.05 1.09 12.21
N ARG A 60 -19.04 1.44 10.92
CA ARG A 60 -18.25 2.54 10.41
C ARG A 60 -19.08 3.82 10.37
N LEU A 61 -18.44 4.91 10.76
CA LEU A 61 -19.01 6.23 10.81
C LEU A 61 -18.73 6.99 9.52
N GLU A 62 -19.63 7.90 9.18
CA GLU A 62 -19.48 8.88 8.11
C GLU A 62 -19.38 10.28 8.72
N ALA A 63 -18.59 11.16 8.11
CA ALA A 63 -18.49 12.54 8.55
C ALA A 63 -19.86 13.24 8.60
N GLY A 64 -20.11 14.01 9.66
CA GLY A 64 -21.38 14.72 9.89
C GLY A 64 -22.45 13.91 10.63
N GLN A 65 -22.28 12.59 10.79
CA GLN A 65 -23.23 11.79 11.57
C GLN A 65 -23.28 12.22 13.04
N ALA A 66 -24.44 12.10 13.65
CA ALA A 66 -24.65 12.39 15.06
C ALA A 66 -24.59 11.12 15.91
N ILE A 67 -23.59 11.05 16.81
CA ILE A 67 -23.46 9.99 17.80
C ILE A 67 -24.13 10.44 19.10
N ARG A 68 -25.16 9.71 19.52
CA ARG A 68 -25.81 9.86 20.83
C ARG A 68 -25.22 8.86 21.80
N VAL A 69 -24.59 9.38 22.85
CA VAL A 69 -23.91 8.62 23.91
C VAL A 69 -24.67 8.83 25.22
N PRO A 70 -24.93 7.77 26.00
CA PRO A 70 -25.53 7.93 27.32
C PRO A 70 -24.60 8.71 28.27
N PRO A 71 -25.12 9.15 29.43
CA PRO A 71 -24.31 9.75 30.49
C PRO A 71 -23.10 8.86 30.83
N ALA A 72 -22.01 9.49 31.27
CA ALA A 72 -20.85 8.72 31.73
C ALA A 72 -21.26 7.89 32.96
N ASP A 73 -20.88 6.61 32.97
CA ASP A 73 -20.98 5.80 34.18
C ASP A 73 -20.10 6.46 35.26
N PRO A 74 -20.50 6.46 36.55
CA PRO A 74 -19.63 6.90 37.62
C PRO A 74 -18.31 6.12 37.58
N VAL A 75 -17.19 6.85 37.57
CA VAL A 75 -15.85 6.28 37.38
C VAL A 75 -15.56 5.30 38.52
N ALA A 76 -15.42 4.01 38.21
CA ALA A 76 -14.91 3.04 39.18
C ALA A 76 -13.46 3.40 39.53
N ALA A 77 -13.14 3.45 40.83
CA ALA A 77 -11.88 3.95 41.39
C ALA A 77 -10.59 3.17 41.00
N SER A 78 -10.65 2.26 40.03
CA SER A 78 -9.54 1.40 39.61
C SER A 78 -9.09 1.64 38.16
N ALA A 79 -9.18 2.88 37.67
CA ALA A 79 -8.57 3.24 36.40
C ALA A 79 -7.05 2.98 36.45
N ARG A 80 -6.56 2.05 35.62
CA ARG A 80 -5.11 1.85 35.47
C ARG A 80 -4.48 3.20 35.10
N PRO A 81 -3.35 3.59 35.71
CA PRO A 81 -2.70 4.86 35.41
C PRO A 81 -2.44 4.96 33.91
N VAL A 82 -2.89 6.05 33.30
CA VAL A 82 -2.59 6.37 31.91
C VAL A 82 -1.06 6.50 31.82
N ARG A 83 -0.42 5.63 31.03
CA ARG A 83 1.03 5.77 30.77
C ARG A 83 1.25 7.12 30.09
N ARG A 84 1.80 8.08 30.84
CA ARG A 84 2.27 9.35 30.28
C ARG A 84 3.39 9.05 29.30
N ARG A 85 3.35 9.69 28.13
CA ARG A 85 4.46 9.60 27.17
C ARG A 85 5.64 10.39 27.74
N ARG A 86 6.85 9.91 27.44
CA ARG A 86 8.08 10.60 27.82
C ARG A 86 8.14 11.93 27.06
N GLU A 87 8.53 13.00 27.76
CA GLU A 87 8.84 14.28 27.12
C GLU A 87 10.17 14.14 26.36
N LEU A 88 10.25 14.75 25.18
CA LEU A 88 11.46 14.75 24.35
C LEU A 88 12.44 15.81 24.86
N SER A 89 13.74 15.50 24.83
CA SER A 89 14.76 16.53 25.01
C SER A 89 14.85 17.43 23.77
N ASP A 90 15.45 18.61 23.93
CA ASP A 90 15.69 19.55 22.81
C ASP A 90 16.50 18.88 21.69
N ASP A 91 17.56 18.15 22.04
CA ASP A 91 18.37 17.38 21.08
C ASP A 91 17.56 16.33 20.31
N GLU A 92 16.62 15.64 20.98
CA GLU A 92 15.76 14.64 20.34
C GLU A 92 14.75 15.30 19.39
N ALA A 93 14.23 16.47 19.77
CA ALA A 93 13.34 17.25 18.94
C ALA A 93 14.07 17.82 17.70
N GLU A 94 15.26 18.38 17.89
CA GLU A 94 16.10 18.88 16.79
C GLU A 94 16.48 17.75 15.83
N PHE A 95 16.91 16.60 16.37
CA PHE A 95 17.20 15.41 15.57
C PHE A 95 15.97 14.94 14.78
N ALA A 96 14.78 14.94 15.40
CA ALA A 96 13.54 14.56 14.72
C ALA A 96 13.25 15.50 13.54
N LEU A 97 13.32 16.81 13.77
CA LEU A 97 13.06 17.85 12.78
C LEU A 97 14.08 17.80 11.63
N GLY A 98 15.36 17.59 11.94
CA GLY A 98 16.43 17.49 10.95
C GLY A 98 16.30 16.30 9.98
N MET A 99 15.50 15.29 10.31
CA MET A 99 15.21 14.18 9.39
C MET A 99 14.14 14.53 8.34
N VAL A 100 13.37 15.62 8.50
CA VAL A 100 12.24 15.92 7.62
C VAL A 100 12.71 16.37 6.23
N ILE A 101 12.27 15.65 5.19
CA ILE A 101 12.61 15.94 3.78
C ILE A 101 11.39 16.36 2.95
N HIS A 102 10.18 16.17 3.46
CA HIS A 102 8.94 16.64 2.83
C HIS A 102 7.86 16.86 3.89
N LYS A 103 7.12 17.97 3.79
CA LYS A 103 5.95 18.26 4.63
C LYS A 103 4.86 18.92 3.78
N ASP A 104 3.66 18.34 3.79
CA ASP A 104 2.44 18.97 3.27
C ASP A 104 1.30 18.83 4.29
N ASP A 105 0.04 19.07 3.90
CA ASP A 105 -1.12 19.01 4.77
C ASP A 105 -1.47 17.60 5.28
N ALA A 106 -1.13 16.55 4.54
CA ALA A 106 -1.49 15.17 4.87
C ALA A 106 -0.29 14.27 5.23
N ALA A 107 0.88 14.57 4.69
CA ALA A 107 2.07 13.73 4.67
C ALA A 107 3.29 14.45 5.24
N LEU A 108 4.12 13.67 5.91
CA LEU A 108 5.45 14.05 6.34
C LEU A 108 6.38 12.91 5.94
N VAL A 109 7.43 13.18 5.17
CA VAL A 109 8.44 12.17 4.83
C VAL A 109 9.73 12.52 5.54
N ILE A 110 10.29 11.55 6.25
CA ILE A 110 11.59 11.69 6.91
C ILE A 110 12.65 10.84 6.22
N ASN A 111 13.89 11.32 6.16
CA ASN A 111 15.06 10.51 5.85
C ASN A 111 15.55 9.84 7.13
N LYS A 112 15.01 8.66 7.41
CA LYS A 112 15.35 7.89 8.61
C LYS A 112 16.81 7.39 8.50
N PRO A 113 17.68 7.66 9.49
CA PRO A 113 19.05 7.15 9.47
C PRO A 113 19.11 5.63 9.75
N ALA A 114 20.21 5.00 9.33
CA ALA A 114 20.50 3.62 9.67
C ALA A 114 20.77 3.48 11.18
N GLY A 115 20.24 2.43 11.80
CA GLY A 115 20.41 2.13 13.23
C GLY A 115 19.27 2.62 14.12
N LEU A 116 18.42 3.52 13.64
CA LEU A 116 17.21 3.95 14.34
C LEU A 116 16.06 2.96 14.08
N ALA A 117 15.36 2.45 15.08
CA ALA A 117 14.21 1.58 14.81
C ALA A 117 12.97 2.40 14.37
N THR A 118 12.10 1.84 13.53
CA THR A 118 10.86 2.56 13.18
C THR A 118 9.86 2.59 14.35
N GLN A 119 9.71 1.47 15.04
CA GLN A 119 8.80 1.30 16.17
C GLN A 119 9.55 0.75 17.37
N GLY A 120 9.12 1.14 18.56
CA GLY A 120 9.62 0.60 19.82
C GLY A 120 9.23 -0.86 20.03
N GLY A 121 9.84 -1.47 21.02
CA GLY A 121 9.65 -2.88 21.37
C GLY A 121 10.47 -3.22 22.61
N THR A 122 10.46 -4.49 23.03
CA THR A 122 11.23 -4.93 24.19
C THR A 122 12.72 -4.58 24.01
N LYS A 123 13.25 -3.73 24.90
CA LYS A 123 14.64 -3.21 24.87
C LYS A 123 14.98 -2.30 23.68
N THR A 124 13.99 -1.70 23.02
CA THR A 124 14.21 -0.72 21.95
C THR A 124 13.64 0.62 22.37
N GLU A 125 14.49 1.44 22.99
CA GLU A 125 14.11 2.77 23.50
C GLU A 125 14.30 3.87 22.45
N ASN A 126 15.27 3.73 21.55
CA ASN A 126 15.54 4.73 20.49
C ASN A 126 14.84 4.33 19.19
N HIS A 127 13.74 5.01 18.89
CA HIS A 127 12.92 4.72 17.71
C HIS A 127 12.13 5.93 17.20
N VAL A 128 11.82 5.94 15.90
CA VAL A 128 11.03 7.00 15.24
C VAL A 128 9.70 7.22 15.95
N ASP A 129 9.00 6.16 16.36
CA ASP A 129 7.73 6.32 17.10
C ASP A 129 7.90 7.17 18.37
N GLY A 130 9.05 7.14 19.05
CA GLY A 130 9.29 7.93 20.26
C GLY A 130 9.43 9.42 19.94
N LEU A 131 9.92 9.73 18.74
CA LEU A 131 10.22 11.08 18.26
C LEU A 131 9.03 11.77 17.59
N LEU A 132 7.91 11.07 17.37
CA LEU A 132 6.78 11.61 16.59
C LEU A 132 6.13 12.83 17.25
N ASP A 133 6.25 12.99 18.57
CA ASP A 133 5.66 14.13 19.27
C ASP A 133 6.31 15.46 18.81
N ALA A 134 7.60 15.46 18.45
CA ALA A 134 8.30 16.61 17.86
C ALA A 134 7.89 16.90 16.41
N LEU A 135 7.19 15.97 15.74
CA LEU A 135 6.84 16.05 14.31
C LEU A 135 5.40 16.50 14.07
N SER A 136 4.71 16.99 15.09
CA SER A 136 3.32 17.46 14.98
C SER A 136 3.22 18.80 14.26
N PHE A 137 4.26 19.63 14.37
CA PHE A 137 4.32 21.00 13.85
C PHE A 137 3.08 21.82 14.25
N GLU A 138 2.35 22.38 13.28
CA GLU A 138 1.17 23.20 13.49
C GLU A 138 -0.12 22.42 13.83
N LEU A 139 -0.07 21.08 13.92
CA LEU A 139 -1.23 20.27 14.24
C LEU A 139 -1.15 19.74 15.67
N ASP A 140 -2.29 19.76 16.37
CA ASP A 140 -2.43 19.10 17.68
C ASP A 140 -2.37 17.57 17.56
N SER A 141 -2.59 17.03 16.36
CA SER A 141 -2.56 15.61 16.10
C SER A 141 -1.16 15.11 15.83
N ARG A 142 -0.66 14.26 16.73
CA ARG A 142 0.57 13.49 16.52
C ARG A 142 0.54 12.68 15.21
N PRO A 143 1.59 12.74 14.38
CA PRO A 143 1.71 11.93 13.18
C PRO A 143 1.65 10.42 13.45
N LYS A 144 1.35 9.66 12.40
CA LYS A 144 1.12 8.22 12.46
C LYS A 144 2.01 7.47 11.49
N LEU A 145 2.61 6.39 11.98
CA LEU A 145 3.31 5.42 11.15
C LEU A 145 2.30 4.64 10.30
N VAL A 146 2.53 4.59 8.98
CA VAL A 146 1.69 3.86 8.02
C VAL A 146 2.44 2.74 7.29
N HIS A 147 3.77 2.73 7.40
CA HIS A 147 4.64 1.63 6.98
C HIS A 147 5.89 1.64 7.85
N ARG A 148 6.84 0.72 7.60
CA ARG A 148 8.06 0.58 8.39
C ARG A 148 9.27 0.30 7.54
N LEU A 149 10.42 0.78 8.01
CA LEU A 149 11.75 0.33 7.59
C LEU A 149 12.39 -0.48 8.72
N ASP A 150 13.26 -1.41 8.35
CA ASP A 150 14.06 -2.13 9.34
C ASP A 150 15.00 -1.15 10.07
N LYS A 151 15.48 -1.55 11.26
CA LYS A 151 16.33 -0.70 12.10
C LYS A 151 17.54 -0.15 11.32
N ASP A 152 18.26 -1.03 10.63
CA ASP A 152 19.48 -0.66 9.93
C ASP A 152 19.24 -0.15 8.50
N THR A 153 18.00 -0.24 7.99
CA THR A 153 17.63 0.33 6.69
C THR A 153 17.40 1.83 6.83
N SER A 154 18.09 2.63 6.03
CA SER A 154 17.93 4.08 6.00
C SER A 154 16.94 4.52 4.91
N GLY A 155 16.58 5.81 4.86
CA GLY A 155 15.87 6.43 3.74
C GLY A 155 14.44 6.87 4.04
N ALA A 156 13.68 7.10 2.97
CA ALA A 156 12.37 7.71 2.99
C ALA A 156 11.33 6.89 3.79
N LEU A 157 10.85 7.47 4.89
CA LEU A 157 9.77 6.95 5.73
C LEU A 157 8.63 7.98 5.80
N LEU A 158 7.54 7.70 5.07
CA LEU A 158 6.29 8.45 5.17
C LEU A 158 5.54 8.21 6.50
N LEU A 159 5.15 9.34 7.09
CA LEU A 159 4.28 9.51 8.24
C LEU A 159 3.01 10.24 7.77
N ALA A 160 1.86 9.83 8.28
CA ALA A 160 0.61 10.54 8.04
C ALA A 160 0.38 11.59 9.12
N ARG A 161 0.12 12.83 8.73
CA ARG A 161 -0.09 13.94 9.67
C ARG A 161 -1.46 13.86 10.35
N THR A 162 -2.48 13.40 9.63
CA THR A 162 -3.85 13.25 10.14
C THR A 162 -4.31 11.80 10.15
N SER A 163 -5.40 11.54 10.88
CA SER A 163 -6.04 10.22 10.94
C SER A 163 -6.58 9.76 9.59
N ARG A 164 -7.18 10.69 8.85
CA ARG A 164 -7.72 10.45 7.51
C ARG A 164 -6.60 10.11 6.52
N ALA A 165 -5.53 10.90 6.53
CA ALA A 165 -4.33 10.62 5.74
C ALA A 165 -3.74 9.24 6.08
N ALA A 166 -3.73 8.86 7.37
CA ALA A 166 -3.22 7.56 7.79
C ALA A 166 -4.01 6.40 7.17
N GLY A 167 -5.33 6.51 7.09
CA GLY A 167 -6.19 5.53 6.41
C GLY A 167 -5.89 5.43 4.92
N HIS A 168 -5.73 6.57 4.25
CA HIS A 168 -5.41 6.65 2.82
C HIS A 168 -4.05 6.01 2.50
N PHE A 169 -2.99 6.43 3.17
CA PHE A 169 -1.65 5.90 2.92
C PHE A 169 -1.52 4.42 3.30
N SER A 170 -2.15 3.99 4.40
CA SER A 170 -2.21 2.57 4.75
C SER A 170 -2.88 1.73 3.66
N LYS A 171 -3.95 2.25 3.03
CA LYS A 171 -4.58 1.61 1.86
C LYS A 171 -3.61 1.56 0.68
N ALA A 172 -2.91 2.64 0.38
CA ALA A 172 -1.95 2.68 -0.74
C ALA A 172 -0.80 1.66 -0.58
N PHE A 173 -0.25 1.51 0.64
CA PHE A 173 0.78 0.50 0.90
C PHE A 173 0.24 -0.92 0.83
N SER A 174 -0.92 -1.20 1.46
CA SER A 174 -1.52 -2.55 1.47
C SER A 174 -2.03 -2.99 0.09
N SER A 175 -2.54 -2.06 -0.71
CA SER A 175 -2.98 -2.29 -2.09
C SER A 175 -1.86 -2.26 -3.13
N ARG A 176 -0.61 -1.99 -2.69
CA ARG A 176 0.60 -2.00 -3.53
C ARG A 176 0.59 -0.96 -4.64
N THR A 177 -0.12 0.16 -4.45
CA THR A 177 -0.09 1.30 -5.37
C THR A 177 1.12 2.20 -5.10
N ALA A 178 1.55 2.29 -3.84
CA ALA A 178 2.80 2.96 -3.47
C ALA A 178 4.00 2.31 -4.18
N ARG A 179 4.87 3.13 -4.76
CA ARG A 179 6.11 2.73 -5.43
C ARG A 179 7.28 3.09 -4.54
N LYS A 180 8.16 2.13 -4.34
CA LYS A 180 9.34 2.28 -3.48
C LYS A 180 10.55 1.83 -4.28
N VAL A 181 11.58 2.66 -4.29
CA VAL A 181 12.90 2.33 -4.82
C VAL A 181 13.84 2.25 -3.65
N TYR A 182 14.58 1.16 -3.60
CA TYR A 182 15.69 0.99 -2.68
C TYR A 182 16.97 0.89 -3.49
N TRP A 183 18.04 1.48 -2.99
CA TRP A 183 19.38 1.21 -3.48
C TRP A 183 20.08 0.32 -2.47
N ALA A 184 20.82 -0.65 -3.01
CA ALA A 184 21.66 -1.53 -2.22
C ALA A 184 23.04 -1.66 -2.86
N LEU A 185 24.06 -1.77 -2.02
CA LEU A 185 25.33 -2.34 -2.43
C LEU A 185 25.29 -3.83 -2.08
N VAL A 186 25.57 -4.70 -3.05
CA VAL A 186 25.54 -6.15 -2.86
C VAL A 186 26.88 -6.78 -3.18
N VAL A 187 27.16 -7.91 -2.52
CA VAL A 187 28.39 -8.67 -2.72
C VAL A 187 28.31 -9.47 -4.01
N GLY A 188 29.39 -9.45 -4.78
CA GLY A 188 29.44 -10.00 -6.13
C GLY A 188 28.57 -9.20 -7.12
N VAL A 189 28.35 -9.78 -8.29
CA VAL A 189 27.53 -9.19 -9.35
C VAL A 189 26.51 -10.24 -9.79
N PRO A 190 25.19 -9.97 -9.70
CA PRO A 190 24.19 -10.86 -10.25
C PRO A 190 24.39 -11.14 -11.74
N ASP A 191 24.23 -12.39 -12.16
CA ASP A 191 24.37 -12.77 -13.58
C ASP A 191 23.31 -12.11 -14.47
N ILE A 192 22.12 -11.88 -13.92
CA ILE A 192 20.99 -11.22 -14.61
C ILE A 192 20.98 -9.74 -14.21
N ALA A 193 21.16 -8.86 -15.20
CA ALA A 193 21.25 -7.42 -14.95
C ALA A 193 19.91 -6.75 -14.58
N ASP A 194 18.77 -7.31 -14.99
CA ASP A 194 17.42 -6.83 -14.66
C ASP A 194 16.48 -8.02 -14.58
N GLY A 195 15.86 -8.24 -13.43
CA GLY A 195 15.09 -9.44 -13.18
C GLY A 195 14.14 -9.34 -12.00
N PHE A 196 13.41 -10.44 -11.76
CA PHE A 196 12.51 -10.60 -10.63
C PHE A 196 12.98 -11.72 -9.72
N ILE A 197 12.85 -11.51 -8.42
CA ILE A 197 12.99 -12.52 -7.38
C ILE A 197 11.58 -12.79 -6.84
N ASP A 198 11.06 -13.97 -7.17
CA ASP A 198 9.72 -14.44 -6.84
C ASP A 198 9.78 -15.60 -5.84
N LEU A 199 10.37 -15.32 -4.67
CA LEU A 199 10.57 -16.30 -3.61
C LEU A 199 9.67 -16.00 -2.40
N PRO A 200 8.77 -16.91 -1.98
CA PRO A 200 7.92 -16.72 -0.80
C PRO A 200 8.75 -16.70 0.49
N ILE A 201 8.30 -15.90 1.47
CA ILE A 201 9.04 -15.66 2.71
C ILE A 201 8.22 -16.09 3.93
N GLY A 202 8.83 -16.93 4.76
CA GLY A 202 8.30 -17.43 6.03
C GLY A 202 9.16 -17.01 7.22
N LYS A 203 8.56 -16.99 8.42
CA LYS A 203 9.32 -16.78 9.66
C LYS A 203 10.09 -18.06 9.97
N GLN A 204 11.37 -17.95 10.31
CA GLN A 204 12.17 -19.11 10.67
C GLN A 204 11.66 -19.69 12.01
N PRO A 205 11.41 -21.01 12.12
CA PRO A 205 11.04 -21.65 13.38
C PRO A 205 12.16 -21.57 14.42
N GLY A 206 11.79 -21.53 15.72
CA GLY A 206 12.74 -21.64 16.84
C GLY A 206 13.14 -20.31 17.52
N SER A 207 14.21 -20.37 18.31
CA SER A 207 14.71 -19.27 19.16
C SER A 207 15.59 -18.24 18.45
N GLY A 208 15.81 -18.38 17.13
CA GLY A 208 16.67 -17.52 16.30
C GLY A 208 16.18 -16.08 16.07
N GLY A 209 15.24 -15.60 16.88
CA GLY A 209 14.67 -14.25 16.81
C GLY A 209 13.75 -14.00 15.61
N GLU A 210 13.61 -12.73 15.20
CA GLU A 210 12.83 -12.32 14.04
C GLU A 210 13.57 -12.57 12.71
N LYS A 211 14.17 -13.75 12.51
CA LYS A 211 14.80 -14.10 11.23
C LYS A 211 13.73 -14.66 10.27
N MET A 212 13.82 -14.23 9.03
CA MET A 212 12.96 -14.65 7.93
C MET A 212 13.77 -15.55 6.99
N HIS A 213 13.13 -16.40 6.22
CA HIS A 213 13.79 -17.26 5.24
C HIS A 213 12.87 -17.50 4.04
N VAL A 214 13.44 -18.03 2.95
CA VAL A 214 12.64 -18.53 1.83
C VAL A 214 11.93 -19.80 2.30
N ASP A 215 10.61 -19.81 2.16
CA ASP A 215 9.75 -20.91 2.56
C ASP A 215 8.75 -21.19 1.44
N GLU A 216 9.07 -22.17 0.59
CA GLU A 216 8.25 -22.51 -0.58
C GLU A 216 6.93 -23.20 -0.24
N LYS A 217 6.80 -23.73 0.99
CA LYS A 217 5.61 -24.48 1.40
C LYS A 217 4.59 -23.58 2.06
N GLU A 218 5.02 -22.83 3.09
CA GLU A 218 4.13 -22.05 3.96
C GLU A 218 4.44 -20.55 3.93
N GLY A 219 5.44 -20.14 3.15
CA GLY A 219 5.85 -18.75 3.04
C GLY A 219 4.80 -17.87 2.36
N GLN A 220 4.75 -16.61 2.78
CA GLN A 220 3.88 -15.64 2.15
C GLN A 220 4.53 -15.14 0.85
N THR A 221 3.74 -15.04 -0.23
CA THR A 221 4.22 -14.53 -1.52
C THR A 221 4.97 -13.21 -1.34
N ALA A 222 6.18 -13.15 -1.89
CA ALA A 222 7.02 -11.98 -1.94
C ALA A 222 7.66 -11.84 -3.32
N ARG A 223 7.66 -10.62 -3.87
CA ARG A 223 8.21 -10.30 -5.19
C ARG A 223 9.01 -9.01 -5.15
N THR A 224 10.21 -9.06 -5.72
CA THR A 224 11.12 -7.92 -5.83
C THR A 224 11.68 -7.87 -7.25
N ARG A 225 11.53 -6.73 -7.95
CA ARG A 225 12.33 -6.48 -9.15
C ARG A 225 13.68 -5.93 -8.71
N TYR A 226 14.75 -6.35 -9.36
CA TYR A 226 16.06 -5.78 -9.16
C TYR A 226 16.70 -5.43 -10.50
N ARG A 227 17.54 -4.40 -10.50
CA ARG A 227 18.33 -4.00 -11.67
C ARG A 227 19.69 -3.52 -11.21
N ILE A 228 20.75 -4.02 -11.85
CA ILE A 228 22.11 -3.53 -11.66
C ILE A 228 22.18 -2.12 -12.26
N VAL A 229 22.58 -1.16 -11.44
CA VAL A 229 22.84 0.22 -11.89
C VAL A 229 24.29 0.32 -12.35
N GLU A 230 25.21 -0.13 -11.50
CA GLU A 230 26.64 -0.08 -11.76
C GLU A 230 27.37 -1.20 -11.00
N ARG A 231 28.59 -1.53 -11.42
CA ARG A 231 29.41 -2.60 -10.83
C ARG A 231 30.83 -2.11 -10.57
N ALA A 232 31.41 -2.56 -9.47
CA ALA A 232 32.83 -2.38 -9.18
C ALA A 232 33.56 -3.71 -9.39
N GLY A 233 34.04 -3.92 -10.62
CA GLY A 233 34.60 -5.19 -11.06
C GLY A 233 33.60 -6.35 -10.86
N ASN A 234 34.10 -7.46 -10.29
CA ASN A 234 33.27 -8.60 -9.89
C ASN A 234 33.05 -8.68 -8.37
N THR A 235 33.54 -7.68 -7.61
CA THR A 235 33.54 -7.71 -6.15
C THR A 235 32.19 -7.29 -5.58
N CYS A 236 31.56 -6.28 -6.16
CA CYS A 236 30.25 -5.79 -5.73
C CYS A 236 29.50 -5.06 -6.84
N ALA A 237 28.20 -4.90 -6.64
CA ALA A 237 27.32 -4.15 -7.52
C ALA A 237 26.40 -3.22 -6.75
N TRP A 238 26.14 -2.05 -7.31
CA TRP A 238 25.03 -1.20 -6.92
C TRP A 238 23.77 -1.65 -7.66
N VAL A 239 22.76 -2.01 -6.87
CA VAL A 239 21.50 -2.56 -7.36
C VAL A 239 20.33 -1.68 -6.92
N GLU A 240 19.47 -1.37 -7.87
CA GLU A 240 18.13 -0.84 -7.62
C GLU A 240 17.18 -1.99 -7.29
N LEU A 241 16.40 -1.85 -6.24
CA LEU A 241 15.43 -2.84 -5.76
C LEU A 241 14.04 -2.20 -5.65
N GLN A 242 13.05 -2.81 -6.31
CA GLN A 242 11.66 -2.38 -6.28
C GLN A 242 10.79 -3.51 -5.71
N PRO A 243 10.39 -3.45 -4.43
CA PRO A 243 9.55 -4.47 -3.82
C PRO A 243 8.07 -4.28 -4.20
N TYR A 244 7.48 -5.31 -4.81
CA TYR A 244 6.05 -5.37 -5.18
C TYR A 244 5.18 -5.85 -3.99
N THR A 245 5.83 -6.35 -2.95
CA THR A 245 5.24 -6.76 -1.67
C THR A 245 5.98 -6.06 -0.53
N GLY A 246 5.60 -6.31 0.72
CA GLY A 246 6.21 -5.66 1.89
C GLY A 246 6.39 -6.63 3.04
N ARG A 247 7.14 -7.73 2.82
CA ARG A 247 7.43 -8.70 3.88
C ARG A 247 8.61 -8.23 4.74
N THR A 248 8.64 -8.66 5.99
CA THR A 248 9.76 -8.40 6.90
C THR A 248 11.07 -8.87 6.26
N HIS A 249 12.09 -8.00 6.24
CA HIS A 249 13.40 -8.27 5.65
C HIS A 249 13.38 -8.75 4.19
N GLN A 250 12.33 -8.44 3.42
CA GLN A 250 12.14 -9.02 2.08
C GLN A 250 13.36 -8.86 1.17
N LEU A 251 13.85 -7.62 1.00
CA LEU A 251 14.97 -7.32 0.11
C LEU A 251 16.25 -8.03 0.54
N ARG A 252 16.48 -8.09 1.85
CA ARG A 252 17.64 -8.73 2.48
C ARG A 252 17.64 -10.24 2.25
N VAL A 253 16.49 -10.89 2.48
CA VAL A 253 16.29 -12.33 2.23
C VAL A 253 16.44 -12.63 0.75
N HIS A 254 15.80 -11.85 -0.12
CA HIS A 254 15.82 -12.07 -1.57
C HIS A 254 17.22 -11.96 -2.14
N MET A 255 17.97 -10.90 -1.81
CA MET A 255 19.33 -10.72 -2.30
C MET A 255 20.29 -11.80 -1.78
N ALA A 256 20.16 -12.19 -0.50
CA ALA A 256 20.93 -13.32 0.03
C ALA A 256 20.55 -14.66 -0.63
N ALA A 257 19.26 -14.88 -0.93
CA ALA A 257 18.78 -16.12 -1.54
C ALA A 257 19.30 -16.34 -2.97
N ILE A 258 19.58 -15.26 -3.71
CA ILE A 258 20.20 -15.34 -5.03
C ILE A 258 21.74 -15.30 -4.99
N GLY A 259 22.36 -15.42 -3.80
CA GLY A 259 23.81 -15.48 -3.64
C GLY A 259 24.52 -14.12 -3.53
N HIS A 260 23.78 -13.01 -3.53
CA HIS A 260 24.34 -11.65 -3.53
C HIS A 260 23.86 -10.87 -2.31
N PRO A 261 24.27 -11.23 -1.07
CA PRO A 261 23.82 -10.56 0.13
C PRO A 261 24.17 -9.07 0.11
N ILE A 262 23.34 -8.27 0.77
CA ILE A 262 23.57 -6.83 0.91
C ILE A 262 24.80 -6.59 1.79
N VAL A 263 25.67 -5.66 1.37
CA VAL A 263 26.87 -5.29 2.12
C VAL A 263 26.49 -4.75 3.50
N GLY A 264 27.15 -5.26 4.53
CA GLY A 264 26.87 -4.96 5.94
C GLY A 264 25.74 -5.79 6.56
N ASP A 265 25.06 -6.66 5.81
CA ASP A 265 24.00 -7.51 6.34
C ASP A 265 24.52 -8.81 6.98
N GLY A 266 25.15 -8.67 8.15
CA GLY A 266 25.65 -9.82 8.90
C GLY A 266 24.59 -10.84 9.33
N LYS A 267 23.29 -10.47 9.31
CA LYS A 267 22.20 -11.40 9.68
C LYS A 267 21.93 -12.43 8.60
N TYR A 268 22.04 -12.03 7.33
CA TYR A 268 21.67 -12.85 6.17
C TYR A 268 22.87 -13.33 5.37
N GLY A 269 23.88 -12.49 5.16
CA GLY A 269 25.11 -12.88 4.44
C GLY A 269 26.28 -13.25 5.36
N GLY A 270 26.11 -13.24 6.68
CA GLY A 270 27.15 -13.67 7.61
C GLY A 270 28.45 -12.88 7.43
N LYS A 271 29.59 -13.58 7.35
CA LYS A 271 30.91 -12.97 7.09
C LYS A 271 31.04 -12.46 5.65
N ASP A 272 30.37 -13.11 4.71
CA ASP A 272 30.46 -12.82 3.28
C ASP A 272 29.77 -11.49 2.92
N ALA A 273 28.87 -11.00 3.77
CA ALA A 273 28.26 -9.67 3.64
C ALA A 273 29.23 -8.50 3.86
N PHE A 274 30.48 -8.74 4.24
CA PHE A 274 31.44 -7.68 4.55
C PHE A 274 32.57 -7.67 3.54
N LEU A 275 32.64 -6.60 2.75
CA LEU A 275 33.76 -6.35 1.86
C LEU A 275 35.03 -5.99 2.68
N THR A 276 36.19 -6.25 2.11
CA THR A 276 37.49 -5.81 2.65
C THR A 276 37.76 -4.35 2.25
N GLY A 277 38.73 -3.70 2.90
CA GLY A 277 39.13 -2.33 2.59
C GLY A 277 38.36 -1.28 3.39
N THR A 278 38.10 -0.12 2.77
CA THR A 278 37.52 1.08 3.40
C THR A 278 36.00 1.07 3.50
N ILE A 279 35.33 0.11 2.83
CA ILE A 279 33.88 0.01 2.80
C ILE A 279 33.30 -0.23 4.20
N SER A 280 32.31 0.60 4.57
CA SER A 280 31.69 0.54 5.89
C SER A 280 31.04 -0.81 6.20
N ARG A 281 31.07 -1.21 7.47
CA ARG A 281 30.37 -2.42 7.95
C ARG A 281 28.88 -2.19 8.25
N LYS A 282 28.38 -0.96 8.10
CA LYS A 282 26.96 -0.63 8.25
C LYS A 282 26.15 -1.19 7.07
N MET A 283 24.84 -1.36 7.27
CA MET A 283 23.92 -1.86 6.24
C MET A 283 23.89 -0.92 5.01
N HIS A 284 24.20 -1.44 3.83
CA HIS A 284 24.10 -0.71 2.57
C HIS A 284 22.74 -0.97 1.91
N LEU A 285 21.66 -0.64 2.62
CA LEU A 285 20.29 -0.66 2.10
C LEU A 285 19.60 0.66 2.44
N HIS A 286 19.14 1.36 1.41
CA HIS A 286 18.57 2.68 1.52
C HIS A 286 17.27 2.80 0.73
N ALA A 287 16.20 3.23 1.37
CA ALA A 287 14.92 3.57 0.73
C ALA A 287 15.04 4.92 -0.01
N ARG A 288 15.64 4.90 -1.20
CA ARG A 288 15.98 6.10 -1.98
C ARG A 288 14.77 6.92 -2.39
N ARG A 289 13.70 6.31 -2.91
CA ARG A 289 12.57 7.05 -3.49
C ARG A 289 11.23 6.45 -3.10
N LEU A 290 10.30 7.31 -2.70
CA LEU A 290 8.91 6.95 -2.43
C LEU A 290 7.99 7.76 -3.34
N ARG A 291 7.19 7.07 -4.14
CA ARG A 291 6.10 7.68 -4.91
C ARG A 291 4.75 7.11 -4.48
N ILE A 292 3.83 7.98 -4.10
CA ILE A 292 2.53 7.59 -3.55
C ILE A 292 1.46 8.65 -3.83
N ASP A 293 0.23 8.22 -4.05
CA ASP A 293 -0.88 9.13 -4.31
C ASP A 293 -1.27 9.90 -3.04
N HIS A 294 -1.31 11.22 -3.13
CA HIS A 294 -1.75 12.11 -2.06
C HIS A 294 -3.29 12.04 -1.90
N PRO A 295 -3.85 12.15 -0.68
CA PRO A 295 -5.30 12.21 -0.47
C PRO A 295 -6.01 13.33 -1.25
N GLY A 296 -5.30 14.44 -1.48
CA GLY A 296 -5.73 15.58 -2.30
C GLY A 296 -5.64 15.38 -3.82
N GLY A 297 -5.30 14.17 -4.30
CA GLY A 297 -5.37 13.79 -5.71
C GLY A 297 -4.11 14.01 -6.55
N HIS A 298 -3.11 14.74 -6.03
CA HIS A 298 -1.78 14.84 -6.66
C HIS A 298 -0.86 13.67 -6.24
N GLN A 299 0.35 13.58 -6.79
CA GLN A 299 1.33 12.57 -6.38
C GLN A 299 2.43 13.18 -5.51
N ILE A 300 2.80 12.46 -4.45
CA ILE A 300 4.01 12.70 -3.68
C ILE A 300 5.12 11.87 -4.33
N ASP A 301 6.24 12.50 -4.65
CA ASP A 301 7.43 11.83 -5.19
C ASP A 301 8.68 12.41 -4.55
N VAL A 302 9.22 11.69 -3.56
CA VAL A 302 10.28 12.18 -2.68
C VAL A 302 11.49 11.27 -2.79
N ARG A 303 12.67 11.88 -2.93
CA ARG A 303 13.97 11.22 -2.84
C ARG A 303 14.63 11.54 -1.49
N ALA A 304 15.15 10.52 -0.82
CA ALA A 304 15.95 10.65 0.40
C ALA A 304 17.43 10.52 0.05
N ASP A 305 18.27 11.43 0.54
CA ASP A 305 19.72 11.35 0.29
C ASP A 305 20.36 10.19 1.03
N LEU A 306 21.40 9.64 0.39
CA LEU A 306 22.13 8.49 0.93
C LEU A 306 22.67 8.81 2.33
N PRO A 307 22.70 7.84 3.26
CA PRO A 307 23.38 8.03 4.52
C PRO A 307 24.90 8.18 4.28
N PRO A 308 25.64 8.86 5.18
CA PRO A 308 27.07 9.13 4.99
C PRO A 308 27.88 7.89 4.62
N HIS A 309 27.67 6.77 5.31
CA HIS A 309 28.43 5.54 5.05
C HIS A 309 28.17 4.91 3.67
N MET A 310 27.05 5.21 3.02
CA MET A 310 26.82 4.78 1.64
C MET A 310 27.37 5.79 0.65
N GLN A 311 27.33 7.09 0.96
CA GLN A 311 27.96 8.12 0.13
C GLN A 311 29.47 7.86 0.02
N ASP A 312 30.13 7.64 1.17
CA ASP A 312 31.56 7.34 1.23
C ASP A 312 31.90 6.09 0.42
N SER A 313 31.16 4.99 0.62
CA SER A 313 31.37 3.76 -0.15
C SER A 313 31.13 3.94 -1.65
N PHE A 314 30.14 4.74 -2.07
CA PHE A 314 29.86 4.98 -3.49
C PHE A 314 30.97 5.83 -4.12
N ALA A 315 31.47 6.83 -3.40
CA ALA A 315 32.60 7.65 -3.82
C ALA A 315 33.89 6.81 -3.95
N ASP A 316 34.19 5.98 -2.95
CA ASP A 316 35.36 5.07 -2.96
C ASP A 316 35.31 4.08 -4.14
N LEU A 317 34.11 3.64 -4.53
CA LEU A 317 33.88 2.73 -5.66
C LEU A 317 33.77 3.45 -7.01
N GLY A 318 33.74 4.79 -7.02
CA GLY A 318 33.62 5.61 -8.22
C GLY A 318 32.23 5.60 -8.86
N PHE A 319 31.17 5.31 -8.10
CA PHE A 319 29.80 5.26 -8.64
C PHE A 319 29.19 6.65 -8.82
N GLU A 320 28.49 6.83 -9.94
CA GLU A 320 27.80 8.09 -10.25
C GLU A 320 26.32 8.02 -9.85
N ILE A 321 25.95 8.78 -8.81
CA ILE A 321 24.58 8.77 -8.24
C ILE A 321 23.49 9.06 -9.31
N GLU A 322 23.82 9.87 -10.30
CA GLU A 322 22.91 10.26 -11.38
C GLU A 322 22.40 9.07 -12.21
N LEU A 323 23.23 8.02 -12.38
CA LEU A 323 22.85 6.82 -13.14
C LEU A 323 21.63 6.12 -12.53
N GLY A 324 21.58 6.05 -11.20
CA GLY A 324 20.45 5.46 -10.48
C GLY A 324 19.23 6.36 -10.46
N ASP A 325 19.40 7.68 -10.43
CA ASP A 325 18.28 8.62 -10.40
C ASP A 325 17.59 8.81 -11.75
N ALA A 326 18.30 8.56 -12.85
CA ALA A 326 17.78 8.56 -14.22
C ALA A 326 16.83 7.37 -14.49
N LEU A 327 16.84 6.35 -13.63
CA LEU A 327 16.04 5.16 -13.80
C LEU A 327 14.54 5.43 -13.67
N VAL A 328 13.80 5.14 -14.75
CA VAL A 328 12.35 5.32 -14.78
C VAL A 328 11.67 4.23 -13.95
N LEU A 329 10.78 4.67 -13.06
CA LEU A 329 9.89 3.79 -12.31
C LEU A 329 8.84 3.15 -13.22
N ASP A 330 8.66 1.84 -13.12
CA ASP A 330 7.55 1.18 -13.80
C ASP A 330 6.21 1.80 -13.37
N ALA A 331 5.46 2.32 -14.35
CA ALA A 331 4.09 2.72 -14.13
C ALA A 331 3.26 1.47 -13.80
N PRO A 332 2.37 1.50 -12.78
CA PRO A 332 1.40 0.43 -12.58
C PRO A 332 0.62 0.21 -13.88
N LYS A 333 0.66 -1.00 -14.45
CA LYS A 333 -0.41 -1.41 -15.35
C LYS A 333 -1.68 -1.42 -14.51
N PHE A 334 -2.63 -0.53 -14.79
CA PHE A 334 -3.87 -0.38 -14.02
C PHE A 334 -4.55 -1.73 -13.75
N SER A 335 -4.49 -2.65 -14.71
CA SER A 335 -4.97 -4.04 -14.63
C SER A 335 -4.44 -4.86 -13.45
N GLU A 336 -3.27 -4.54 -12.92
CA GLU A 336 -2.60 -5.29 -11.85
C GLU A 336 -2.94 -4.79 -10.44
N THR A 337 -3.53 -3.61 -10.32
CA THR A 337 -4.04 -3.08 -9.05
C THR A 337 -5.25 -3.86 -8.56
N ALA A 338 -5.58 -3.82 -7.27
CA ALA A 338 -6.76 -4.50 -6.74
C ALA A 338 -8.07 -3.99 -7.39
N GLU A 339 -8.15 -2.69 -7.66
CA GLU A 339 -9.28 -2.08 -8.35
C GLU A 339 -9.32 -2.44 -9.84
N GLY A 340 -8.16 -2.48 -10.50
CA GLY A 340 -8.04 -2.99 -11.87
C GLY A 340 -8.42 -4.45 -12.00
N LYS A 341 -7.94 -5.32 -11.11
CA LYS A 341 -8.34 -6.72 -11.03
C LYS A 341 -9.84 -6.87 -10.78
N LYS A 342 -10.42 -6.07 -9.88
CA LYS A 342 -11.86 -6.05 -9.63
C LYS A 342 -12.65 -5.60 -10.86
N ARG A 343 -12.14 -4.62 -11.62
CA ARG A 343 -12.76 -4.13 -12.87
C ARG A 343 -12.62 -5.14 -14.01
N VAL A 344 -11.48 -5.81 -14.14
CA VAL A 344 -11.27 -6.92 -15.07
C VAL A 344 -12.21 -8.08 -14.75
N ALA A 345 -12.30 -8.50 -13.48
CA ALA A 345 -13.23 -9.54 -13.04
C ALA A 345 -14.69 -9.15 -13.30
N ALA A 346 -15.06 -7.89 -13.02
CA ALA A 346 -16.41 -7.39 -13.33
C ALA A 346 -16.70 -7.38 -14.84
N ASN A 347 -15.72 -7.04 -15.67
CA ASN A 347 -15.85 -7.08 -17.13
C ASN A 347 -15.99 -8.50 -17.66
N ILE A 348 -15.19 -9.45 -17.15
CA ILE A 348 -15.30 -10.89 -17.49
C ILE A 348 -16.67 -11.44 -17.06
N ALA A 349 -17.15 -11.08 -15.86
CA ALA A 349 -18.49 -11.48 -15.41
C ALA A 349 -19.60 -10.88 -16.30
N LYS A 350 -19.42 -9.63 -16.76
CA LYS A 350 -20.36 -8.94 -17.65
C LYS A 350 -20.37 -9.54 -19.06
N SER A 351 -19.22 -9.92 -19.62
CA SER A 351 -19.14 -10.61 -20.92
C SER A 351 -19.76 -12.00 -20.84
N ALA A 352 -19.44 -12.80 -19.83
CA ALA A 352 -20.04 -14.11 -19.60
C ALA A 352 -21.57 -14.04 -19.43
N ARG A 353 -22.08 -13.01 -18.74
CA ARG A 353 -23.53 -12.77 -18.62
C ARG A 353 -24.18 -12.37 -19.94
N LYS A 354 -23.47 -11.61 -20.80
CA LYS A 354 -23.96 -11.20 -22.13
C LYS A 354 -24.01 -12.40 -23.08
N GLU A 355 -22.99 -13.27 -23.06
CA GLU A 355 -22.95 -14.52 -23.85
C GLU A 355 -24.08 -15.47 -23.46
N ARG A 356 -24.28 -15.74 -22.16
CA ARG A 356 -25.41 -16.56 -21.67
C ARG A 356 -26.78 -15.98 -22.04
N LYS A 357 -26.90 -14.66 -22.15
CA LYS A 357 -28.15 -13.99 -22.58
C LYS A 357 -28.39 -14.13 -24.09
N GLY A 358 -27.33 -14.23 -24.89
CA GLY A 358 -27.40 -14.57 -26.32
C GLY A 358 -27.87 -16.01 -26.54
N GLU A 359 -27.35 -16.95 -25.77
CA GLU A 359 -27.74 -18.38 -25.79
C GLU A 359 -29.22 -18.61 -25.41
N ARG A 360 -29.74 -17.80 -24.47
CA ARG A 360 -31.17 -17.84 -24.12
C ARG A 360 -32.09 -17.29 -25.21
N ARG A 361 -31.62 -16.34 -26.02
CA ARG A 361 -32.40 -15.80 -27.15
C ARG A 361 -32.46 -16.76 -28.32
N SER A 362 -31.42 -17.55 -28.58
CA SER A 362 -31.45 -18.58 -29.63
C SER A 362 -32.34 -19.77 -29.29
N ARG A 363 -32.48 -20.12 -28.00
CA ARG A 363 -33.41 -21.18 -27.55
C ARG A 363 -34.89 -20.77 -27.53
N GLY A 364 -35.21 -19.48 -27.57
CA GLY A 364 -36.59 -18.97 -27.50
C GLY A 364 -37.26 -18.72 -28.87
N ALA A 365 -36.56 -18.95 -29.98
CA ALA A 365 -37.04 -18.60 -31.33
C ALA A 365 -37.45 -19.82 -32.18
N VAL A 366 -37.84 -20.95 -31.56
CA VAL A 366 -38.36 -22.12 -32.28
C VAL A 366 -39.63 -22.63 -31.61
N THR A 367 -40.75 -21.97 -31.90
CA THR A 367 -42.09 -22.59 -31.83
C THR A 367 -42.98 -21.96 -32.89
N ASP A 368 -42.86 -22.40 -34.15
CA ASP A 368 -43.98 -22.27 -35.09
C ASP A 368 -44.68 -23.63 -35.16
N LYS A 369 -45.92 -23.68 -34.64
CA LYS A 369 -46.80 -24.84 -34.75
C LYS A 369 -47.26 -25.00 -36.21
N PRO A 370 -47.39 -26.24 -36.72
CA PRO A 370 -47.82 -26.48 -38.09
C PRO A 370 -49.34 -26.22 -38.22
N LYS A 371 -49.74 -25.43 -39.22
CA LYS A 371 -51.14 -25.38 -39.70
C LYS A 371 -51.24 -26.12 -41.02
N ASP A 372 -52.13 -27.11 -41.03
CA ASP A 372 -52.42 -28.00 -42.14
C ASP A 372 -53.43 -27.41 -43.14
N LYS A 373 -53.10 -27.56 -44.43
CA LYS A 373 -53.88 -27.67 -45.68
C LYS A 373 -55.14 -26.82 -45.95
N LYS A 374 -55.14 -26.19 -47.15
CA LYS A 374 -56.06 -26.57 -48.26
C LYS A 374 -55.57 -26.06 -49.64
N LYS A 375 -55.62 -26.96 -50.64
CA LYS A 375 -55.43 -26.71 -52.08
C LYS A 375 -56.70 -26.11 -52.69
N GLY A 376 -56.54 -25.23 -53.68
CA GLY A 376 -57.58 -24.77 -54.62
C GLY A 376 -56.92 -24.21 -55.88
N GLN A 377 -57.38 -24.65 -57.05
CA GLN A 377 -56.77 -24.56 -58.38
C GLN A 377 -57.10 -23.28 -59.17
N MET A 378 -56.20 -22.97 -60.12
CA MET A 378 -56.38 -22.43 -61.50
C MET A 378 -57.07 -21.08 -61.75
N ALA A 379 -56.37 -20.22 -62.52
CA ALA A 379 -56.70 -19.76 -63.90
C ALA A 379 -56.10 -18.34 -64.15
N THR A 380 -55.12 -18.22 -65.06
CA THR A 380 -55.19 -17.65 -66.44
C THR A 380 -54.82 -16.17 -66.55
N GLY A 381 -53.94 -15.83 -67.51
CA GLY A 381 -53.83 -14.44 -68.03
C GLY A 381 -52.46 -13.95 -68.57
N LYS A 382 -52.18 -14.22 -69.85
CA LYS A 382 -51.48 -13.39 -70.89
C LYS A 382 -50.42 -12.35 -70.46
N LYS A 383 -49.15 -12.47 -70.89
CA LYS A 383 -48.49 -12.11 -72.19
C LYS A 383 -47.87 -10.68 -72.27
N ILE A 384 -46.53 -10.68 -72.42
CA ILE A 384 -45.68 -9.97 -73.43
C ILE A 384 -45.18 -8.52 -73.21
N ALA A 385 -43.89 -8.36 -73.57
CA ALA A 385 -43.07 -7.18 -73.92
C ALA A 385 -42.54 -6.33 -72.75
N GLY A 386 -41.27 -5.93 -72.67
CA GLY A 386 -40.11 -6.03 -73.56
C GLY A 386 -39.05 -5.00 -73.15
N LYS A 387 -37.81 -5.20 -73.61
CA LYS A 387 -36.61 -4.31 -73.57
C LYS A 387 -35.64 -4.39 -72.37
N LYS A 388 -34.56 -5.14 -72.63
CA LYS A 388 -33.14 -4.85 -72.28
C LYS A 388 -32.60 -3.70 -73.18
N PRO A 389 -31.33 -3.26 -73.08
CA PRO A 389 -30.39 -3.20 -71.94
C PRO A 389 -29.60 -1.86 -71.89
N VAL A 390 -28.86 -1.56 -70.82
CA VAL A 390 -27.53 -0.90 -70.94
C VAL A 390 -26.56 -1.46 -69.90
N ILE A 391 -25.43 -1.92 -70.41
CA ILE A 391 -24.22 -2.38 -69.71
C ILE A 391 -23.27 -1.18 -69.59
N LYS A 392 -22.55 -1.04 -68.47
CA LYS A 392 -21.13 -0.64 -68.51
C LYS A 392 -20.35 -1.25 -67.34
N LYS A 393 -19.38 -2.09 -67.72
CA LYS A 393 -18.27 -2.65 -66.93
C LYS A 393 -17.11 -1.64 -66.90
N SER A 394 -16.29 -1.68 -65.84
CA SER A 394 -14.80 -1.78 -65.91
C SER A 394 -14.23 -1.79 -64.47
N ALA A 395 -13.72 -2.92 -63.97
CA ALA A 395 -12.32 -3.39 -64.02
C ALA A 395 -11.42 -2.73 -62.94
N LEU A 396 -11.05 -3.43 -61.86
CA LEU A 396 -9.86 -4.30 -61.69
C LEU A 396 -8.51 -3.58 -61.90
N ARG A 397 -7.68 -3.48 -60.84
CA ARG A 397 -6.39 -4.21 -60.76
C ARG A 397 -5.68 -4.05 -59.41
N LYS A 398 -5.02 -5.15 -59.03
CA LYS A 398 -4.05 -5.32 -57.95
C LYS A 398 -2.65 -4.87 -58.40
N LYS A 399 -1.88 -4.36 -57.41
CA LYS A 399 -0.42 -4.57 -57.13
C LYS A 399 0.62 -4.07 -58.14
N PRO A 400 1.88 -3.83 -57.71
CA PRO A 400 2.78 -4.72 -56.95
C PRO A 400 2.56 -4.80 -55.43
#